data_AF-A0A4T0BP65-F1
#
_entry.id   AF-A0A4T0BP65-F1
#
_cell.length_a   1.000
_cell.length_b   1.000
_cell.length_c   1.000
_cell.angle_alpha   90.00
_cell.angle_beta   90.00
_cell.angle_gamma   90.00
#
_symmetry.space_group_name_H-M   'P 1'
#
loop_
_entity.id
_entity.type
_entity.pdbx_description
1 polymer ?
#
loop_
_entity_poly.entity_id
_entity_poly.type
_entity_poly.pdbx_seq_one_letter_code
_entity_poly.pdbx_strand_id
1 'polypeptide(L)'
;MGWIRNASPEVAGQSRYLMVVSVCAVSVPLMTLIVILRGYHCLRINKNGRLSYYHLCLYTAFAVVYIVLAIIQTRLGLGLPSDILPKANLELYTLLGYVENLAYILARAAYNLALGFAALDYCKRATDSTHQRIFRLGIISIVLAHLVSFLLFLLSCQPIERAWMPQTDGKCLAARPLSYGTSIAMLVTNLVAILLPIPLLCKLQLTKSERVRPIALTLLGLLTPVCSVARVCQIETMINHGDSTMLVVWGIVENCVGASTDLTSTICW
;
A
#
# COMPACT_ATOMS: atom_id res chain seq x y z
N MET A 1 22.21 6.59 25.46
CA MET A 1 22.17 6.09 24.06
C MET A 1 21.02 6.79 23.35
N GLY A 2 21.25 7.33 22.14
CA GLY A 2 20.20 7.99 21.34
C GLY A 2 19.19 7.01 20.73
N TRP A 3 18.12 7.55 20.12
CA TRP A 3 17.11 6.73 19.42
C TRP A 3 17.74 5.93 18.27
N ILE A 4 18.55 6.58 17.45
CA ILE A 4 19.24 5.95 16.31
C ILE A 4 20.49 5.24 16.82
N ARG A 5 20.58 3.93 16.54
CA ARG A 5 21.74 3.11 16.92
C ARG A 5 22.96 3.57 16.15
N ASN A 6 24.14 3.55 16.78
CA ASN A 6 25.42 3.86 16.13
C ASN A 6 25.53 5.29 15.52
N ALA A 7 24.61 6.20 15.84
CA ALA A 7 24.66 7.59 15.40
C ALA A 7 25.24 8.51 16.50
N SER A 8 25.98 9.54 16.10
CA SER A 8 26.38 10.61 17.02
C SER A 8 25.15 11.47 17.39
N PRO A 9 25.18 12.20 18.53
CA PRO A 9 24.10 13.10 18.92
C PRO A 9 23.76 14.14 17.85
N GLU A 10 24.76 14.64 17.12
CA GLU A 10 24.61 15.66 16.07
C GLU A 10 23.87 15.10 14.86
N VAL A 11 24.21 13.88 14.42
CA VAL A 11 23.50 13.19 13.34
C VAL A 11 22.08 12.85 13.77
N ALA A 12 21.91 12.34 15.00
CA ALA A 12 20.58 11.99 15.52
C ALA A 12 19.63 13.20 15.59
N GLY A 13 20.15 14.40 15.87
CA GLY A 13 19.38 15.64 15.89
C GLY A 13 18.84 16.09 14.53
N GLN A 14 19.43 15.63 13.43
CA GLN A 14 18.96 15.95 12.06
C GLN A 14 17.82 15.03 11.60
N SER A 15 17.58 13.93 12.31
CA SER A 15 16.64 12.90 11.86
C SER A 15 15.18 13.29 12.07
N ARG A 16 14.37 13.03 11.05
CA ARG A 16 12.91 13.17 11.07
C ARG A 16 12.18 11.93 11.57
N TYR A 17 12.83 11.05 12.33
CA TYR A 17 12.21 9.80 12.81
C TYR A 17 10.93 10.03 13.62
N LEU A 18 10.85 11.13 14.39
CA LEU A 18 9.66 11.48 15.18
C LEU A 18 8.42 11.60 14.32
N MET A 19 8.54 12.15 13.10
CA MET A 19 7.43 12.25 12.16
C MET A 19 6.88 10.87 11.80
N VAL A 20 7.76 9.92 11.46
CA VAL A 20 7.38 8.55 11.12
C VAL A 20 6.67 7.88 12.30
N VAL A 21 7.25 7.97 13.50
CA VAL A 21 6.68 7.39 14.72
C VAL A 21 5.32 8.01 15.07
N SER A 22 5.19 9.34 14.96
CA SER A 22 3.93 10.05 15.22
C SER A 22 2.83 9.65 14.24
N VAL A 23 3.15 9.51 12.95
CA VAL A 23 2.18 9.03 11.95
C VAL A 23 1.72 7.62 12.30
N CYS A 24 2.64 6.69 12.59
CA CYS A 24 2.30 5.33 13.02
C CYS A 24 1.43 5.31 14.28
N ALA A 25 1.77 6.14 15.28
CA ALA A 25 1.06 6.20 16.55
C ALA A 25 -0.41 6.62 16.41
N VAL A 26 -0.74 7.39 15.37
CA VAL A 26 -2.12 7.81 15.06
C VAL A 26 -2.81 6.85 14.10
N SER A 27 -2.11 6.43 13.04
CA SER A 27 -2.73 5.70 11.93
C SER A 27 -2.97 4.22 12.24
N VAL A 28 -2.08 3.59 13.02
CA VAL A 28 -2.21 2.16 13.37
C VAL A 28 -3.40 1.88 14.29
N PRO A 29 -3.63 2.63 15.39
CA PRO A 29 -4.81 2.39 16.22
C PRO A 29 -6.13 2.56 15.46
N LEU A 30 -6.20 3.57 14.58
CA LEU A 30 -7.38 3.80 13.73
C LEU A 30 -7.62 2.61 12.78
N MET A 31 -6.58 2.15 12.09
CA MET A 31 -6.64 0.97 11.22
C MET A 31 -7.12 -0.27 12.00
N THR A 32 -6.52 -0.53 13.17
CA THR A 32 -6.87 -1.66 14.03
C THR A 32 -8.32 -1.61 14.49
N LEU A 33 -8.80 -0.43 14.92
CA LEU A 33 -10.19 -0.23 15.32
C LEU A 33 -11.16 -0.56 14.17
N ILE A 34 -10.87 -0.08 12.96
CA ILE A 34 -11.71 -0.34 11.77
C ILE A 34 -11.76 -1.83 11.46
N VAL A 35 -10.62 -2.52 11.47
CA VAL A 35 -10.55 -3.97 11.21
C VAL A 35 -11.35 -4.75 12.26
N ILE A 36 -11.25 -4.38 13.54
CA ILE A 36 -12.01 -5.02 14.63
C ILE A 36 -13.52 -4.79 14.44
N LEU A 37 -13.95 -3.56 14.19
CA LEU A 37 -15.36 -3.24 13.98
C LEU A 37 -15.94 -3.99 12.76
N ARG A 38 -15.17 -4.08 11.67
CA ARG A 38 -15.56 -4.86 10.49
C ARG A 38 -15.61 -6.35 10.77
N GLY A 39 -14.65 -6.88 11.54
CA GLY A 39 -14.64 -8.27 11.97
C GLY A 39 -15.87 -8.60 12.81
N TYR A 40 -16.22 -7.74 13.77
CA TYR A 40 -17.45 -7.90 14.55
C TYR A 40 -18.69 -7.94 13.65
N HIS A 41 -18.83 -6.96 12.75
CA HIS A 41 -19.97 -6.89 11.84
C HIS A 41 -20.07 -8.11 10.90
N CYS A 42 -18.99 -8.49 10.22
CA CYS A 42 -19.03 -9.57 9.21
C CYS A 42 -19.09 -10.98 9.83
N LEU A 43 -18.51 -11.18 11.02
CA LEU A 43 -18.50 -12.49 11.67
C LEU A 43 -19.78 -12.77 12.47
N ARG A 44 -20.36 -11.73 13.11
CA ARG A 44 -21.51 -11.87 14.01
C ARG A 44 -22.83 -11.41 13.40
N ILE A 45 -22.85 -10.30 12.66
CA ILE A 45 -24.09 -9.68 12.15
C ILE A 45 -24.38 -10.14 10.73
N ASN A 46 -23.53 -9.79 9.76
CA ASN A 46 -23.74 -10.08 8.34
C ASN A 46 -22.70 -11.07 7.80
N LYS A 47 -23.06 -12.36 7.83
CA LYS A 47 -22.17 -13.46 7.38
C LYS A 47 -21.81 -13.41 5.90
N ASN A 48 -22.57 -12.67 5.07
CA ASN A 48 -22.27 -12.51 3.64
C ASN A 48 -21.01 -11.65 3.40
N GLY A 49 -20.58 -10.85 4.39
CA GLY A 49 -19.37 -10.03 4.31
C GLY A 49 -18.06 -10.75 4.65
N ARG A 50 -18.08 -12.05 4.98
CA ARG A 50 -16.90 -12.78 5.49
C ARG A 50 -15.73 -12.86 4.51
N LEU A 51 -16.00 -13.05 3.23
CA LEU A 51 -14.94 -13.14 2.21
C LEU A 51 -14.20 -11.80 2.09
N SER A 52 -14.95 -10.69 1.99
CA SER A 52 -14.42 -9.33 2.01
C SER A 52 -13.59 -9.06 3.28
N TYR A 53 -14.08 -9.50 4.44
CA TYR A 53 -13.32 -9.41 5.70
C TYR A 53 -12.00 -10.19 5.66
N TYR A 54 -11.96 -11.41 5.11
CA TYR A 54 -10.71 -12.17 5.00
C TYR A 54 -9.69 -11.50 4.06
N HIS A 55 -10.14 -10.87 2.97
CA HIS A 55 -9.26 -10.07 2.13
C HIS A 55 -8.72 -8.85 2.87
N LEU A 56 -9.55 -8.16 3.68
CA LEU A 56 -9.10 -7.07 4.54
C LEU A 56 -8.05 -7.54 5.55
N CYS A 57 -8.22 -8.71 6.16
CA CYS A 57 -7.23 -9.28 7.07
C CYS A 57 -5.90 -9.56 6.37
N LEU A 58 -5.93 -10.16 5.17
CA LEU A 58 -4.73 -10.43 4.38
C LEU A 58 -4.00 -9.14 4.02
N TYR A 59 -4.74 -8.14 3.56
CA TYR A 59 -4.21 -6.80 3.31
C TYR A 59 -3.57 -6.18 4.54
N THR A 60 -4.29 -6.19 5.66
CA THR A 60 -3.82 -5.60 6.93
C THR A 60 -2.58 -6.32 7.46
N ALA A 61 -2.46 -7.64 7.26
CA ALA A 61 -1.26 -8.38 7.65
C ALA A 61 0.00 -7.84 6.95
N PHE A 62 -0.05 -7.66 5.63
CA PHE A 62 1.07 -7.08 4.89
C PHE A 62 1.31 -5.59 5.24
N ALA A 63 0.25 -4.82 5.45
CA ALA A 63 0.36 -3.43 5.90
C ALA A 63 1.01 -3.32 7.29
N VAL A 64 0.70 -4.23 8.21
CA VAL A 64 1.35 -4.28 9.54
C VAL A 64 2.82 -4.64 9.42
N VAL A 65 3.18 -5.60 8.57
CA VAL A 65 4.59 -5.91 8.29
C VAL A 65 5.32 -4.67 7.77
N TYR A 66 4.76 -3.97 6.77
CA TYR A 66 5.29 -2.71 6.26
C TYR A 66 5.55 -1.68 7.37
N ILE A 67 4.55 -1.44 8.22
CA ILE A 67 4.62 -0.43 9.29
C ILE A 67 5.62 -0.82 10.39
N VAL A 68 5.65 -2.09 10.79
CA VAL A 68 6.60 -2.59 11.80
C VAL A 68 8.03 -2.44 11.31
N LEU A 69 8.29 -2.80 10.04
CA LEU A 69 9.62 -2.63 9.43
C LEU A 69 10.03 -1.16 9.36
N ALA A 70 9.10 -0.24 9.03
CA ALA A 70 9.36 1.19 9.05
C ALA A 70 9.74 1.69 10.46
N ILE A 71 9.00 1.27 11.51
CA ILE A 71 9.31 1.61 12.90
C ILE A 71 10.70 1.10 13.29
N ILE A 72 11.05 -0.13 12.94
CA ILE A 72 12.39 -0.68 13.23
C ILE A 72 13.47 0.12 12.48
N GLN A 73 13.24 0.46 11.21
CA GLN A 73 14.18 1.27 10.43
C GLN A 73 14.40 2.67 11.01
N THR A 74 13.43 3.26 11.74
CA THR A 74 13.68 4.52 12.48
C THR A 74 14.80 4.40 13.51
N ARG A 75 15.04 3.21 14.06
CA ARG A 75 16.15 2.94 14.98
C ARG A 75 17.49 2.77 14.26
N LEU A 76 17.45 2.54 12.95
CA LEU A 76 18.63 2.34 12.09
C LEU A 76 19.01 3.59 11.30
N GLY A 77 18.06 4.53 11.13
CA GLY A 77 18.30 5.85 10.56
C GLY A 77 17.25 6.32 9.55
N LEU A 78 16.11 5.64 9.38
CA LEU A 78 14.97 6.21 8.64
C LEU A 78 14.57 7.55 9.26
N GLY A 79 14.52 8.60 8.44
CA GLY A 79 14.46 9.99 8.91
C GLY A 79 15.73 10.79 8.58
N LEU A 80 16.82 10.12 8.22
CA LEU A 80 18.07 10.73 7.75
C LEU A 80 18.22 10.55 6.23
N PRO A 81 18.85 11.51 5.53
CA PRO A 81 19.36 11.27 4.19
C PRO A 81 20.47 10.19 4.20
N SER A 82 20.61 9.47 3.09
CA SER A 82 21.46 8.27 3.01
C SER A 82 22.97 8.53 3.17
N ASP A 83 23.43 9.76 2.94
CA ASP A 83 24.84 10.16 3.03
C ASP A 83 25.34 10.25 4.48
N ILE A 84 24.47 10.62 5.42
CA ILE A 84 24.79 10.73 6.85
C ILE A 84 24.34 9.51 7.67
N LEU A 85 23.85 8.46 7.01
CA LEU A 85 23.44 7.21 7.67
C LEU A 85 24.66 6.50 8.31
N PRO A 86 24.56 6.02 9.56
CA PRO A 86 25.63 5.24 10.17
C PRO A 86 25.95 3.99 9.34
N LYS A 87 27.20 3.87 8.87
CA LYS A 87 27.65 2.75 8.03
C LYS A 87 27.41 1.38 8.67
N ALA A 88 27.52 1.29 10.00
CA ALA A 88 27.26 0.07 10.77
C ALA A 88 25.80 -0.42 10.69
N ASN A 89 24.85 0.47 10.35
CA ASN A 89 23.44 0.11 10.20
C ASN A 89 23.04 -0.15 8.75
N LEU A 90 23.91 0.16 7.78
CA LEU A 90 23.53 0.27 6.38
C LEU A 90 22.94 -1.03 5.83
N GLU A 91 23.62 -2.16 6.03
CA GLU A 91 23.18 -3.47 5.50
C GLU A 91 21.81 -3.88 6.06
N LEU A 92 21.63 -3.78 7.37
CA LEU A 92 20.34 -4.09 7.99
C LEU A 92 19.26 -3.10 7.55
N TYR A 93 19.57 -1.81 7.45
CA TYR A 93 18.65 -0.79 6.96
C TYR A 93 18.16 -1.10 5.54
N THR A 94 19.08 -1.42 4.61
CA THR A 94 18.73 -1.75 3.22
C THR A 94 18.00 -3.09 3.11
N LEU A 95 18.34 -4.09 3.93
CA LEU A 95 17.61 -5.36 3.99
C LEU A 95 16.17 -5.15 4.45
N LEU A 96 15.96 -4.37 5.52
CA LEU A 96 14.61 -4.07 6.01
C LEU A 96 13.83 -3.25 4.98
N GLY A 97 14.46 -2.26 4.32
CA GLY A 97 13.85 -1.48 3.24
C GLY A 97 13.48 -2.34 2.02
N TYR A 98 14.28 -3.36 1.70
CA TYR A 98 13.98 -4.32 0.64
C TYR A 98 12.73 -5.15 0.96
N VAL A 99 12.67 -5.76 2.16
CA VAL A 99 11.51 -6.53 2.61
C VAL A 99 10.27 -5.63 2.79
N GLU A 100 10.46 -4.41 3.26
CA GLU A 100 9.41 -3.40 3.40
C GLU A 100 8.73 -3.13 2.05
N ASN A 101 9.49 -2.88 0.98
CA ASN A 101 8.91 -2.62 -0.34
C ASN A 101 8.15 -3.84 -0.90
N LEU A 102 8.63 -5.06 -0.67
CA LEU A 102 7.89 -6.27 -1.04
C LEU A 102 6.58 -6.38 -0.26
N ALA A 103 6.60 -6.12 1.05
CA ALA A 103 5.40 -6.09 1.88
C ALA A 103 4.40 -5.01 1.42
N TYR A 104 4.89 -3.82 1.03
CA TYR A 104 4.06 -2.78 0.42
C TYR A 104 3.37 -3.28 -0.85
N ILE A 105 4.11 -3.87 -1.79
CA ILE A 105 3.55 -4.38 -3.05
C ILE A 105 2.47 -5.44 -2.77
N LEU A 106 2.72 -6.36 -1.85
CA LEU A 106 1.76 -7.39 -1.45
C LEU A 106 0.51 -6.82 -0.77
N ALA A 107 0.66 -5.80 0.08
CA ALA A 107 -0.47 -5.08 0.67
C ALA A 107 -1.33 -4.44 -0.44
N ARG A 108 -0.71 -3.68 -1.35
CA ARG A 108 -1.43 -3.04 -2.45
C ARG A 108 -2.13 -4.06 -3.38
N ALA A 109 -1.50 -5.21 -3.62
CA ALA A 109 -2.11 -6.31 -4.37
C ALA A 109 -3.35 -6.85 -3.66
N ALA A 110 -3.25 -7.16 -2.36
CA ALA A 110 -4.36 -7.65 -1.57
C ALA A 110 -5.54 -6.66 -1.52
N TYR A 111 -5.25 -5.36 -1.36
CA TYR A 111 -6.26 -4.30 -1.39
C TYR A 111 -7.01 -4.24 -2.73
N ASN A 112 -6.28 -4.18 -3.84
CA ASN A 112 -6.89 -4.08 -5.17
C ASN A 112 -7.66 -5.35 -5.55
N LEU A 113 -7.20 -6.53 -5.10
CA LEU A 113 -7.93 -7.78 -5.29
C LEU A 113 -9.22 -7.83 -4.48
N ALA A 114 -9.23 -7.31 -3.25
CA ALA A 114 -10.44 -7.21 -2.44
C ALA A 114 -11.54 -6.40 -3.17
N LEU A 115 -11.16 -5.23 -3.71
CA LEU A 115 -12.03 -4.39 -4.52
C LEU A 115 -12.50 -5.08 -5.81
N GLY A 116 -11.58 -5.75 -6.51
CA GLY A 116 -11.89 -6.50 -7.72
C GLY A 116 -12.89 -7.63 -7.49
N PHE A 117 -12.71 -8.45 -6.45
CA PHE A 117 -13.65 -9.54 -6.15
C PHE A 117 -15.02 -9.02 -5.72
N ALA A 118 -15.08 -7.95 -4.93
CA ALA A 118 -16.33 -7.30 -4.58
C ALA A 118 -17.09 -6.81 -5.81
N ALA A 119 -16.36 -6.26 -6.79
CA ALA A 119 -16.89 -5.83 -8.07
C ALA A 119 -17.42 -7.00 -8.93
N LEU A 120 -16.73 -8.15 -8.95
CA LEU A 120 -17.21 -9.36 -9.65
C LEU A 120 -18.47 -9.95 -9.04
N ASP A 121 -18.54 -10.04 -7.72
CA ASP A 121 -19.72 -10.60 -7.05
C ASP A 121 -20.96 -9.74 -7.28
N TYR A 122 -20.77 -8.43 -7.46
CA TYR A 122 -21.83 -7.56 -7.95
C TYR A 122 -22.20 -7.87 -9.41
N CYS A 123 -21.22 -7.98 -10.32
CA CYS A 123 -21.49 -8.26 -11.75
C CYS A 123 -22.14 -9.60 -12.03
N LYS A 124 -21.92 -10.65 -11.22
CA LYS A 124 -22.63 -11.92 -11.38
C LYS A 124 -24.16 -11.76 -11.28
N ARG A 125 -24.62 -10.72 -10.56
CA ARG A 125 -26.04 -10.39 -10.43
C ARG A 125 -26.56 -9.54 -11.60
N ALA A 126 -25.67 -8.84 -12.30
CA ALA A 126 -25.99 -8.09 -13.51
C ALA A 126 -25.88 -9.04 -14.73
N THR A 127 -27.00 -9.30 -15.39
CA THR A 127 -27.17 -10.28 -16.48
C THR A 127 -26.40 -9.98 -17.78
N ASP A 128 -25.54 -8.96 -17.82
CA ASP A 128 -24.81 -8.54 -19.02
C ASP A 128 -23.42 -9.20 -19.15
N SER A 129 -23.28 -10.07 -20.14
CA SER A 129 -22.06 -10.82 -20.45
C SER A 129 -20.86 -9.95 -20.82
N THR A 130 -21.11 -8.75 -21.36
CA THR A 130 -20.05 -7.81 -21.76
C THR A 130 -19.38 -7.18 -20.54
N HIS A 131 -20.18 -6.74 -19.55
CA HIS A 131 -19.65 -6.18 -18.32
C HIS A 131 -18.87 -7.24 -17.54
N GLN A 132 -19.37 -8.47 -17.43
CA GLN A 132 -18.63 -9.54 -16.78
C GLN A 132 -17.26 -9.82 -17.44
N ARG A 133 -17.14 -9.68 -18.77
CA ARG A 133 -15.85 -9.79 -19.47
C ARG A 133 -14.91 -8.65 -19.11
N ILE A 134 -15.38 -7.40 -19.10
CA ILE A 134 -14.57 -6.23 -18.74
C ILE A 134 -14.03 -6.35 -17.32
N PHE A 135 -14.86 -6.76 -16.35
CA PHE A 135 -14.43 -6.89 -14.95
C PHE A 135 -13.39 -8.00 -14.78
N ARG A 136 -13.58 -9.15 -15.43
CA ARG A 136 -12.57 -10.22 -15.43
C ARG A 136 -11.24 -9.75 -16.01
N LEU A 137 -11.27 -9.04 -17.14
CA LEU A 137 -10.05 -8.49 -17.75
C LEU A 137 -9.37 -7.45 -16.85
N GLY A 138 -10.15 -6.59 -16.16
CA GLY A 138 -9.61 -5.63 -15.19
C GLY A 138 -8.94 -6.30 -13.99
N ILE A 139 -9.47 -7.40 -13.49
CA ILE A 139 -8.85 -8.13 -12.37
C ILE A 139 -7.60 -8.88 -12.83
N ILE A 140 -7.64 -9.50 -14.02
CA ILE A 140 -6.45 -10.13 -14.62
C ILE A 140 -5.35 -9.09 -14.81
N SER A 141 -5.66 -7.89 -15.30
CA SER A 141 -4.65 -6.83 -15.46
C SER A 141 -4.08 -6.36 -14.12
N ILE A 142 -4.92 -6.23 -13.07
CA ILE A 142 -4.47 -5.93 -11.71
C ILE A 142 -3.51 -7.02 -11.20
N VAL A 143 -3.89 -8.30 -11.29
CA VAL A 143 -3.06 -9.44 -10.85
C VAL A 143 -1.70 -9.42 -11.57
N LEU A 144 -1.72 -9.29 -12.90
CA LEU A 144 -0.49 -9.30 -13.70
C LEU A 144 0.40 -8.11 -13.39
N ALA A 145 -0.16 -6.91 -13.21
CA ALA A 145 0.62 -5.72 -12.87
C ALA A 145 1.29 -5.84 -11.49
N HIS A 146 0.60 -6.39 -10.48
CA HIS A 146 1.20 -6.64 -9.17
C HIS A 146 2.23 -7.76 -9.20
N LEU A 147 1.97 -8.84 -9.94
CA LEU A 147 2.92 -9.94 -10.09
C LEU A 147 4.22 -9.48 -10.77
N VAL A 148 4.11 -8.73 -11.87
CA VAL A 148 5.27 -8.17 -12.58
C VAL A 148 6.02 -7.20 -11.68
N SER A 149 5.32 -6.30 -10.97
CA SER A 149 5.96 -5.35 -10.05
C SER A 149 6.71 -6.06 -8.92
N PHE A 150 6.10 -7.11 -8.35
CA PHE A 150 6.70 -7.93 -7.31
C PHE A 150 7.95 -8.64 -7.83
N LEU A 151 7.89 -9.28 -8.99
CA LEU A 151 9.04 -9.99 -9.58
C LEU A 151 10.17 -9.03 -9.97
N LEU A 152 9.86 -7.86 -10.54
CA LEU A 152 10.85 -6.84 -10.87
C LEU A 152 11.59 -6.34 -9.62
N PHE A 153 10.88 -6.19 -8.49
CA PHE A 153 11.51 -5.75 -7.24
C PHE A 153 12.27 -6.88 -6.56
N LEU A 154 11.68 -8.08 -6.47
CA LEU A 154 12.30 -9.28 -5.90
C LEU A 154 13.59 -9.67 -6.62
N LEU A 155 13.60 -9.56 -7.95
CA LEU A 155 14.75 -9.91 -8.79
C LEU A 155 15.47 -8.66 -9.30
N SER A 156 15.41 -7.56 -8.52
CA SER A 156 16.00 -6.28 -8.90
C SER A 156 17.53 -6.31 -9.00
N CYS A 157 18.19 -7.29 -8.38
CA CYS A 157 19.63 -7.45 -8.42
C CYS A 157 20.05 -8.88 -8.79
N GLN A 158 21.22 -9.00 -9.41
CA GLN A 158 21.91 -10.25 -9.69
C GLN A 158 23.37 -10.14 -9.19
N PRO A 159 23.74 -10.87 -8.12
CA PRO A 159 22.89 -11.77 -7.34
C PRO A 159 21.91 -10.99 -6.44
N ILE A 160 20.86 -11.66 -5.94
CA ILE A 160 19.74 -10.99 -5.22
C ILE A 160 20.22 -10.26 -3.97
N GLU A 161 21.23 -10.80 -3.30
CA GLU A 161 21.79 -10.25 -2.08
C GLU A 161 22.47 -8.89 -2.25
N ARG A 162 22.85 -8.52 -3.48
CA ARG A 162 23.34 -7.16 -3.77
C ARG A 162 22.29 -6.08 -3.51
N ALA A 163 21.00 -6.43 -3.46
CA ALA A 163 19.93 -5.48 -3.12
C ALA A 163 20.05 -4.92 -1.70
N TRP A 164 20.66 -5.66 -0.77
CA TRP A 164 20.86 -5.23 0.62
C TRP A 164 22.32 -5.27 1.09
N MET A 165 23.23 -5.87 0.33
CA MET A 165 24.68 -5.81 0.54
C MET A 165 25.33 -5.07 -0.65
N PRO A 166 25.46 -3.73 -0.60
CA PRO A 166 25.93 -2.94 -1.74
C PRO A 166 27.35 -3.30 -2.20
N GLN A 167 28.15 -3.92 -1.33
CA GLN A 167 29.53 -4.33 -1.60
C GLN A 167 29.64 -5.66 -2.36
N THR A 168 28.54 -6.43 -2.46
CA THR A 168 28.54 -7.71 -3.19
C THR A 168 28.60 -7.47 -4.68
N ASP A 169 29.58 -8.04 -5.39
CA ASP A 169 29.72 -7.92 -6.84
C ASP A 169 28.45 -8.33 -7.60
N GLY A 170 28.09 -7.56 -8.62
CA GLY A 170 26.89 -7.82 -9.41
C GLY A 170 26.31 -6.58 -10.06
N LYS A 171 25.08 -6.71 -10.57
CA LYS A 171 24.33 -5.63 -11.21
C LYS A 171 22.92 -5.56 -10.65
N CYS A 172 22.37 -4.35 -10.57
CA CYS A 172 20.98 -4.12 -10.21
C CYS A 172 20.28 -3.32 -11.31
N LEU A 173 18.96 -3.47 -11.39
CA LEU A 173 18.11 -2.56 -12.16
C LEU A 173 18.30 -1.13 -11.66
N ALA A 174 18.20 -0.18 -12.58
CA ALA A 174 18.30 1.23 -12.21
C ALA A 174 17.15 1.61 -11.25
N ALA A 175 17.50 2.21 -10.11
CA ALA A 175 16.54 2.54 -9.05
C ALA A 175 15.41 3.45 -9.54
N ARG A 176 15.74 4.48 -10.35
CA ARG A 176 14.76 5.43 -10.88
C ARG A 176 13.62 4.76 -11.68
N PRO A 177 13.87 4.03 -12.78
CA PRO A 177 12.80 3.38 -13.53
C PRO A 177 12.10 2.28 -12.74
N LEU A 178 12.81 1.55 -11.86
CA LEU A 178 12.19 0.53 -11.01
C LEU A 178 11.17 1.15 -10.04
N SER A 179 11.56 2.19 -9.30
CA SER A 179 10.70 2.85 -8.31
C SER A 179 9.51 3.57 -8.95
N TYR A 180 9.74 4.34 -10.02
CA TYR A 180 8.64 4.98 -10.75
C TYR A 180 7.72 3.96 -11.43
N GLY A 181 8.28 2.96 -12.12
CA GLY A 181 7.51 1.96 -12.85
C GLY A 181 6.58 1.16 -11.93
N THR A 182 7.12 0.65 -10.81
CA THR A 182 6.32 -0.07 -9.82
C THR A 182 5.28 0.82 -9.16
N SER A 183 5.64 2.03 -8.72
CA SER A 183 4.70 2.94 -8.03
C SER A 183 3.58 3.45 -8.95
N ILE A 184 3.89 3.75 -10.21
CA ILE A 184 2.88 4.15 -11.22
C ILE A 184 1.96 2.97 -11.52
N ALA A 185 2.49 1.74 -11.65
CA ALA A 185 1.65 0.56 -11.83
C ALA A 185 0.70 0.35 -10.64
N MET A 186 1.16 0.58 -9.40
CA MET A 186 0.30 0.52 -8.21
C MET A 186 -0.80 1.59 -8.24
N LEU A 187 -0.47 2.83 -8.64
CA LEU A 187 -1.43 3.92 -8.79
C LEU A 187 -2.49 3.62 -9.87
N VAL A 188 -2.05 3.16 -11.05
CA VAL A 188 -2.96 2.83 -12.16
C VAL A 188 -3.89 1.69 -11.77
N THR A 189 -3.37 0.63 -11.15
CA THR A 189 -4.20 -0.49 -10.68
C THR A 189 -5.19 -0.07 -9.59
N ASN A 190 -4.81 0.87 -8.72
CA ASN A 190 -5.71 1.51 -7.76
C ASN A 190 -6.90 2.20 -8.44
N LEU A 191 -6.60 3.04 -9.44
CA LEU A 191 -7.63 3.75 -10.19
C LEU A 191 -8.54 2.78 -10.95
N VAL A 192 -7.97 1.76 -11.60
CA VAL A 192 -8.75 0.73 -12.27
C VAL A 192 -9.69 0.03 -11.28
N ALA A 193 -9.20 -0.41 -10.12
CA ALA A 193 -10.02 -1.08 -9.11
C ALA A 193 -11.18 -0.21 -8.59
N ILE A 194 -10.95 1.08 -8.35
CA ILE A 194 -11.96 2.02 -7.85
C ILE A 194 -12.98 2.39 -8.93
N LEU A 195 -12.54 2.58 -10.18
CA LEU A 195 -13.39 2.99 -11.28
C LEU A 195 -14.25 1.85 -11.84
N LEU A 196 -13.77 0.60 -11.74
CA LEU A 196 -14.45 -0.59 -12.27
C LEU A 196 -15.95 -0.69 -11.89
N PRO A 197 -16.36 -0.52 -10.62
CA PRO A 197 -17.78 -0.60 -10.24
C PRO A 197 -18.62 0.63 -10.61
N ILE A 198 -18.03 1.79 -10.93
CA ILE A 198 -18.77 3.07 -11.08
C ILE A 198 -19.80 3.03 -12.23
N PRO A 199 -19.46 2.60 -13.47
CA PRO A 199 -20.42 2.59 -14.57
C PRO A 199 -21.68 1.79 -14.26
N LEU A 200 -21.54 0.77 -13.41
CA LEU A 200 -22.61 -0.11 -13.01
C LEU A 200 -23.49 0.51 -11.92
N LEU A 201 -22.89 1.23 -10.96
CA LEU A 201 -23.62 2.04 -9.98
C LEU A 201 -24.46 3.13 -10.68
N CYS A 202 -23.95 3.73 -11.75
CA CYS A 202 -24.68 4.73 -12.53
C CYS A 202 -25.91 4.18 -13.27
N LYS A 203 -25.89 2.90 -13.67
CA LYS A 203 -27.01 2.24 -14.36
C LYS A 203 -28.11 1.78 -13.40
N LEU A 204 -27.84 1.74 -12.09
CA LEU A 204 -28.81 1.30 -11.11
C LEU A 204 -29.89 2.38 -10.88
N GLN A 205 -31.15 2.00 -11.03
CA GLN A 205 -32.31 2.85 -10.75
C GLN A 205 -32.54 2.97 -9.24
N LEU A 206 -31.55 3.50 -8.52
CA LEU A 206 -31.66 3.82 -7.09
C LEU A 206 -32.46 5.10 -6.88
N THR A 207 -33.24 5.15 -5.80
CA THR A 207 -33.87 6.40 -5.35
C THR A 207 -32.79 7.42 -4.94
N LYS A 208 -33.12 8.72 -4.92
CA LYS A 208 -32.14 9.78 -4.59
C LYS A 208 -31.46 9.56 -3.21
N SER A 209 -32.18 9.02 -2.23
CA SER A 209 -31.62 8.71 -0.91
C SER A 209 -30.66 7.51 -0.93
N GLU A 210 -30.95 6.49 -1.74
CA GLU A 210 -30.10 5.29 -1.87
C GLU A 210 -28.83 5.54 -2.70
N ARG A 211 -28.81 6.58 -3.54
CA ARG A 211 -27.62 6.99 -4.32
C ARG A 211 -26.53 7.66 -3.50
N VAL A 212 -26.86 8.28 -2.36
CA VAL A 212 -25.91 9.06 -1.55
C VAL A 212 -24.78 8.18 -1.02
N ARG A 213 -25.13 7.01 -0.48
CA ARG A 213 -24.18 6.07 0.16
C ARG A 213 -23.10 5.55 -0.81
N PRO A 214 -23.42 4.95 -1.97
CA PRO A 214 -22.41 4.48 -2.91
C PRO A 214 -21.54 5.62 -3.47
N ILE A 215 -22.11 6.80 -3.74
CA ILE A 215 -21.34 7.96 -4.20
C ILE A 215 -20.34 8.42 -3.13
N ALA A 216 -20.78 8.58 -1.88
CA ALA A 216 -19.90 8.97 -0.78
C ALA A 216 -18.76 7.94 -0.57
N LEU A 217 -19.07 6.65 -0.66
CA LEU A 217 -18.08 5.57 -0.56
C LEU A 217 -17.07 5.62 -1.72
N THR A 218 -17.53 5.79 -2.96
CA THR A 218 -16.62 5.94 -4.12
C THR A 218 -15.71 7.15 -3.96
N LEU A 219 -16.22 8.29 -3.49
CA LEU A 219 -15.42 9.49 -3.23
C LEU A 219 -14.38 9.26 -2.13
N LEU A 220 -14.73 8.56 -1.06
CA LEU A 220 -13.78 8.16 -0.02
C LEU A 220 -12.68 7.24 -0.58
N GLY A 221 -13.03 6.33 -1.49
CA GLY A 221 -12.07 5.47 -2.19
C GLY A 221 -10.98 6.24 -2.95
N LEU A 222 -11.29 7.43 -3.48
CA LEU A 222 -10.32 8.28 -4.19
C LEU A 222 -9.18 8.81 -3.31
N LEU A 223 -9.33 8.75 -1.98
CA LEU A 223 -8.24 9.12 -1.06
C LEU A 223 -7.01 8.23 -1.22
N THR A 224 -7.20 6.95 -1.57
CA THR A 224 -6.08 6.01 -1.72
C THR A 224 -5.20 6.38 -2.94
N PRO A 225 -5.73 6.61 -4.16
CA PRO A 225 -4.96 7.16 -5.28
C PRO A 225 -4.27 8.48 -4.98
N VAL A 226 -4.89 9.39 -4.21
CA VAL A 226 -4.24 10.66 -3.81
C VAL A 226 -2.98 10.39 -3.00
N CYS A 227 -3.03 9.43 -2.07
CA CYS A 227 -1.86 9.01 -1.31
C CYS A 227 -0.81 8.34 -2.22
N SER A 228 -1.22 7.53 -3.21
CA SER A 228 -0.30 6.94 -4.18
C SER A 228 0.43 8.01 -5.01
N VAL A 229 -0.27 9.06 -5.46
CA VAL A 229 0.33 10.20 -6.18
C VAL A 229 1.34 10.90 -5.29
N ALA A 230 0.97 11.21 -4.05
CA ALA A 230 1.87 11.85 -3.10
C ALA A 230 3.13 11.02 -2.86
N ARG A 231 3.02 9.69 -2.75
CA ARG A 231 4.15 8.76 -2.66
C ARG A 231 5.03 8.81 -3.92
N VAL A 232 4.44 8.78 -5.12
CA VAL A 232 5.18 8.87 -6.40
C VAL A 232 5.99 10.17 -6.46
N CYS A 233 5.44 11.30 -6.02
CA CYS A 233 6.18 12.57 -5.98
C CYS A 233 7.41 12.54 -5.04
N GLN A 234 7.44 11.66 -4.04
CA GLN A 234 8.59 11.54 -3.13
C GLN A 234 9.72 10.67 -3.68
N ILE A 235 9.50 9.97 -4.80
CA ILE A 235 10.55 9.17 -5.44
C ILE A 235 11.72 10.06 -5.89
N GLU A 236 11.42 11.27 -6.38
CA GLU A 236 12.46 12.21 -6.79
C GLU A 236 13.36 12.64 -5.62
N THR A 237 12.75 12.93 -4.46
CA THR A 237 13.46 13.26 -3.23
C THR A 237 14.33 12.09 -2.75
N MET A 238 13.79 10.87 -2.79
CA MET A 238 14.53 9.67 -2.43
C MET A 238 15.76 9.46 -3.33
N ILE A 239 15.63 9.68 -4.64
CA ILE A 239 16.72 9.44 -5.59
C ILE A 239 17.79 10.55 -5.53
N ASN A 240 17.38 11.82 -5.50
CA ASN A 240 18.33 12.93 -5.60
C ASN A 240 18.92 13.34 -4.25
N HIS A 241 18.18 13.14 -3.16
CA HIS A 241 18.58 13.55 -1.81
C HIS A 241 18.80 12.37 -0.86
N GLY A 242 18.55 11.13 -1.28
CA GLY A 242 18.74 9.96 -0.42
C GLY A 242 17.78 9.89 0.75
N ASP A 243 16.71 10.70 0.76
CA ASP A 243 15.73 10.77 1.85
C ASP A 243 14.43 10.05 1.45
N SER A 244 14.24 8.84 1.97
CA SER A 244 13.04 8.01 1.77
C SER A 244 11.92 8.32 2.77
N THR A 245 12.12 9.24 3.72
CA THR A 245 11.23 9.42 4.88
C THR A 245 9.79 9.72 4.47
N MET A 246 9.58 10.69 3.57
CA MET A 246 8.22 11.03 3.11
C MET A 246 7.61 9.93 2.24
N LEU A 247 8.42 9.21 1.48
CA LEU A 247 7.96 8.08 0.67
C LEU A 247 7.38 6.98 1.58
N VAL A 248 8.06 6.69 2.70
CA VAL A 248 7.59 5.74 3.72
C VAL A 248 6.36 6.25 4.44
N VAL A 249 6.34 7.52 4.87
CA VAL A 249 5.18 8.14 5.53
C VAL A 249 3.92 8.05 4.65
N TRP A 250 4.02 8.41 3.37
CA TRP A 250 2.89 8.26 2.45
C TRP A 250 2.48 6.81 2.23
N GLY A 251 3.42 5.87 2.25
CA GLY A 251 3.10 4.43 2.25
C GLY A 251 2.32 3.99 3.49
N ILE A 252 2.66 4.51 4.67
CA ILE A 252 1.93 4.23 5.93
C ILE A 252 0.51 4.81 5.82
N VAL A 253 0.40 6.08 5.44
CA VAL A 253 -0.89 6.77 5.30
C VAL A 253 -1.77 6.08 4.27
N GLU A 254 -1.22 5.74 3.11
CA GLU A 254 -1.94 5.01 2.04
C GLU A 254 -2.47 3.67 2.54
N ASN A 255 -1.68 2.92 3.32
CA ASN A 255 -2.14 1.64 3.87
C ASN A 255 -3.26 1.83 4.92
N CYS A 256 -3.15 2.81 5.80
CA CYS A 256 -4.20 3.07 6.79
C CYS A 256 -5.49 3.62 6.15
N VAL A 257 -5.37 4.49 5.14
CA VAL A 257 -6.51 4.97 4.34
C VAL A 257 -7.14 3.82 3.54
N GLY A 258 -6.33 2.93 2.96
CA GLY A 258 -6.83 1.74 2.27
C GLY A 258 -7.68 0.85 3.17
N ALA A 259 -7.26 0.60 4.42
CA ALA A 259 -8.07 -0.18 5.38
C ALA A 259 -9.40 0.51 5.70
N SER A 260 -9.38 1.84 5.75
CA SER A 260 -10.55 2.67 6.01
C SER A 260 -11.49 2.75 4.82
N THR A 261 -10.99 2.66 3.59
CA THR A 261 -11.79 2.76 2.37
C THR A 261 -12.28 1.41 1.87
N ASP A 262 -11.65 0.29 2.24
CA ASP A 262 -12.21 -1.06 1.98
C ASP A 262 -13.58 -1.28 2.65
N LEU A 263 -14.01 -0.37 3.53
CA LEU A 263 -15.41 -0.20 3.94
C LEU A 263 -16.39 -0.15 2.75
N THR A 264 -15.98 0.30 1.57
CA THR A 264 -16.83 0.37 0.36
C THR A 264 -17.26 -0.99 -0.18
N SER A 265 -16.45 -2.04 0.00
CA SER A 265 -16.61 -3.31 -0.71
C SER A 265 -17.80 -4.15 -0.23
N THR A 266 -18.43 -3.79 0.90
CA THR A 266 -19.48 -4.59 1.54
C THR A 266 -20.81 -3.86 1.70
N ILE A 267 -20.87 -2.52 1.55
CA ILE A 267 -22.09 -1.74 1.83
C ILE A 267 -22.96 -1.55 0.56
N CYS A 268 -22.71 -2.31 -0.50
CA CYS A 268 -23.71 -2.50 -1.57
C CYS A 268 -24.76 -3.57 -1.23
N TRP A 269 -24.73 -4.16 -0.02
CA TRP A 269 -25.73 -5.13 0.45
C TRP A 269 -26.10 -4.88 1.90
#